data_AF-A0A517RJJ3-F1
#
_entry.id   AF-A0A517RJJ3-F1
#
_cell.length_a   1.000
_cell.length_b   1.000
_cell.length_c   1.000
_cell.angle_alpha   90.00
_cell.angle_beta   90.00
_cell.angle_gamma   90.00
#
_symmetry.space_group_name_H-M   'P 1'
#
loop_
_entity.id
_entity.type
_entity.pdbx_description
1 polymer ?
#
loop_
_entity_poly.entity_id
_entity_poly.type
_entity_poly.pdbx_seq_one_letter_code
_entity_poly.pdbx_strand_id
1 'polypeptide(L)'
;MTQHIADIIKQADLEKLNWDFYEDAEDAEEYAREKTIPGRIVSFIFDEAKDVNDAEKMIGLLTTFASRRSLVCWFLYCKNEFPFFVANSLEKYWLEFWPDRQNIDDSWLEITEPTENGSPIYDCRRQDTLSASSAVAHAARYAKNQSPHDAVISLSHAFIAFDISPVSSYVNYIDWLVNVAVPSAFDLEYMPPEKMFAMADFEIPSVMKNMISKG
;
A
#
# COMPACT_ATOMS: atom_id res chain seq x y z
N MET A 1 13.03 -0.85 -15.69
CA MET A 1 11.92 -0.57 -14.75
C MET A 1 12.27 -1.03 -13.34
N THR A 2 12.32 -2.34 -13.04
CA THR A 2 12.77 -2.86 -11.72
C THR A 2 14.11 -2.30 -11.30
N GLN A 3 15.09 -2.28 -12.21
CA GLN A 3 16.41 -1.69 -11.95
C GLN A 3 16.33 -0.19 -11.61
N HIS A 4 15.44 0.56 -12.27
CA HIS A 4 15.31 2.01 -12.02
C HIS A 4 14.68 2.30 -10.66
N ILE A 5 13.65 1.55 -10.24
CA ILE A 5 13.11 1.69 -8.87
C ILE A 5 14.16 1.29 -7.83
N ALA A 6 14.91 0.21 -8.06
CA ALA A 6 16.00 -0.18 -7.16
C ALA A 6 17.07 0.92 -7.04
N ASP A 7 17.42 1.57 -8.16
CA ASP A 7 18.35 2.68 -8.19
C ASP A 7 17.79 3.94 -7.49
N ILE A 8 16.49 4.23 -7.64
CA ILE A 8 15.79 5.31 -6.92
C ILE A 8 15.88 5.09 -5.41
N ILE A 9 15.57 3.89 -4.93
CA ILE A 9 15.61 3.55 -3.50
C ILE A 9 17.05 3.68 -2.99
N LYS A 10 18.02 3.09 -3.69
CA LYS A 10 19.43 3.18 -3.32
C LYS A 10 19.94 4.62 -3.28
N GLN A 11 19.55 5.44 -4.25
CA GLN A 11 19.94 6.85 -4.28
C GLN A 11 19.28 7.62 -3.12
N ALA A 12 17.99 7.38 -2.87
CA ALA A 12 17.27 8.01 -1.78
C ALA A 12 17.85 7.62 -0.40
N ASP A 13 18.30 6.37 -0.23
CA ASP A 13 19.02 5.93 0.97
C ASP A 13 20.35 6.69 1.16
N LEU A 14 21.11 6.91 0.08
CA LEU A 14 22.34 7.71 0.12
C LEU A 14 22.07 9.18 0.49
N GLU A 15 20.93 9.70 0.05
CA GLU A 15 20.45 11.04 0.38
C GLU A 15 19.77 11.11 1.76
N LYS A 16 19.63 9.98 2.46
CA LYS A 16 18.97 9.84 3.76
C LYS A 16 17.52 10.31 3.75
N LEU A 17 16.82 10.04 2.65
CA LEU A 17 15.37 10.25 2.59
C LEU A 17 14.65 9.22 3.45
N ASN A 18 13.47 9.61 3.93
CA ASN A 18 12.65 8.75 4.78
C ASN A 18 11.62 7.98 3.96
N TRP A 19 11.31 6.77 4.40
CA TRP A 19 10.08 6.09 4.01
C TRP A 19 8.86 6.69 4.70
N ASP A 20 9.07 7.22 5.91
CA ASP A 20 8.04 7.88 6.71
C ASP A 20 7.65 9.23 6.10
N PHE A 21 6.36 9.55 6.23
CA PHE A 21 5.78 10.82 5.87
C PHE A 21 5.39 11.57 7.14
N TYR A 22 6.06 12.69 7.41
CA TYR A 22 5.72 13.55 8.54
C TYR A 22 4.64 14.55 8.12
N GLU A 23 3.41 14.35 8.60
CA GLU A 23 2.26 15.24 8.34
C GLU A 23 2.48 16.68 8.85
N ASP A 24 3.44 16.91 9.76
CA ASP A 24 3.76 18.21 10.35
C ASP A 24 4.71 19.10 9.50
N ALA A 25 5.02 18.73 8.26
CA ALA A 25 5.83 19.55 7.37
C ALA A 25 5.09 20.84 6.96
N GLU A 26 5.78 22.00 6.94
CA GLU A 26 5.22 23.31 6.53
C GLU A 26 4.62 23.28 5.10
N ASP A 27 5.12 22.37 4.25
CA ASP A 27 4.51 22.00 2.97
C ASP A 27 4.55 20.47 2.82
N ALA A 28 3.51 19.82 3.35
CA ALA A 28 3.30 18.37 3.31
C ALA A 28 3.31 17.80 1.88
N GLU A 29 2.78 18.53 0.89
CA GLU A 29 2.72 18.05 -0.49
C GLU A 29 4.09 18.08 -1.18
N GLU A 30 4.84 19.17 -1.03
CA GLU A 30 6.19 19.27 -1.56
C GLU A 30 7.13 18.28 -0.85
N TYR A 31 7.00 18.13 0.47
CA TYR A 31 7.78 17.17 1.25
C TYR A 31 7.51 15.72 0.83
N ALA A 32 6.23 15.34 0.71
CA ALA A 32 5.79 14.02 0.27
C ALA A 32 6.47 13.65 -1.05
N ARG A 33 6.43 14.55 -2.03
CA ARG A 33 6.93 14.33 -3.38
C ARG A 33 8.46 14.31 -3.45
N GLU A 34 9.12 15.25 -2.79
CA GLU A 34 10.55 15.53 -3.05
C GLU A 34 11.50 14.91 -2.02
N LYS A 35 10.99 14.57 -0.82
CA LYS A 35 11.80 14.17 0.34
C LYS A 35 11.51 12.77 0.85
N THR A 36 10.59 12.03 0.24
CA THR A 36 10.29 10.65 0.62
C THR A 36 10.61 9.66 -0.50
N ILE A 37 10.95 8.43 -0.11
CA ILE A 37 11.16 7.35 -1.07
C ILE A 37 9.87 7.04 -1.86
N PRO A 38 8.70 6.90 -1.22
CA PRO A 38 7.44 6.73 -1.96
C PRO A 38 7.13 7.89 -2.92
N GLY A 39 7.42 9.13 -2.55
CA GLY A 39 7.31 10.30 -3.44
C GLY A 39 8.07 10.13 -4.74
N ARG A 40 9.35 9.73 -4.65
CA ARG A 40 10.16 9.47 -5.84
C ARG A 40 9.64 8.33 -6.71
N ILE A 41 9.12 7.27 -6.08
CA ILE A 41 8.50 6.15 -6.80
C ILE A 41 7.27 6.65 -7.57
N VAL A 42 6.38 7.40 -6.92
CA VAL A 42 5.17 7.96 -7.55
C VAL A 42 5.53 8.91 -8.69
N SER A 43 6.49 9.84 -8.49
CA SER A 43 6.96 10.74 -9.54
C SER A 43 7.56 9.99 -10.73
N PHE A 44 8.39 8.98 -10.47
CA PHE A 44 8.96 8.16 -11.54
C PHE A 44 7.88 7.45 -12.38
N ILE A 45 6.80 6.95 -11.75
CA ILE A 45 5.71 6.31 -12.50
C ILE A 45 5.01 7.32 -13.42
N PHE A 46 4.78 8.55 -12.95
CA PHE A 46 4.24 9.63 -13.80
C PHE A 46 5.14 9.96 -14.98
N ASP A 47 6.47 9.98 -14.77
CA ASP A 47 7.43 10.32 -15.82
C ASP A 47 7.59 9.20 -16.88
N GLU A 48 7.44 7.94 -16.50
CA GLU A 48 7.66 6.79 -17.38
C GLU A 48 6.38 6.29 -18.08
N ALA A 49 5.21 6.60 -17.53
CA ALA A 49 3.95 6.18 -18.13
C ALA A 49 3.75 6.83 -19.51
N LYS A 50 3.06 6.12 -20.41
CA LYS A 50 2.76 6.63 -21.76
C LYS A 50 1.84 7.85 -21.71
N ASP A 51 0.90 7.83 -20.76
CA ASP A 51 0.01 8.92 -20.45
C ASP A 51 -0.41 8.91 -18.98
N VAL A 52 -1.12 9.96 -18.57
CA VAL A 52 -1.56 10.17 -17.19
C VAL A 52 -2.52 9.07 -16.72
N ASN A 53 -3.40 8.55 -17.59
CA ASN A 53 -4.34 7.50 -17.15
C ASN A 53 -3.62 6.18 -16.86
N ASP A 54 -2.61 5.84 -17.66
CA ASP A 54 -1.74 4.70 -17.39
C ASP A 54 -0.99 4.90 -16.07
N ALA A 55 -0.42 6.09 -15.83
CA ALA A 55 0.25 6.41 -14.57
C ALA A 55 -0.69 6.24 -13.36
N GLU A 56 -1.89 6.81 -13.44
CA GLU A 56 -2.89 6.75 -12.37
C GLU A 56 -3.28 5.30 -12.03
N LYS A 57 -3.48 4.47 -13.07
CA LYS A 57 -3.81 3.06 -12.88
C LYS A 57 -2.63 2.27 -12.30
N MET A 58 -1.40 2.54 -12.74
CA MET A 58 -0.19 1.89 -12.20
C MET A 58 0.02 2.26 -10.72
N ILE A 59 -0.08 3.54 -10.37
CA ILE A 59 0.02 3.99 -8.98
C ILE A 59 -1.10 3.38 -8.14
N GLY A 60 -2.32 3.36 -8.67
CA GLY A 60 -3.50 2.81 -7.99
C GLY A 60 -3.38 1.32 -7.68
N LEU A 61 -2.87 0.53 -8.63
CA LEU A 61 -2.55 -0.87 -8.42
C LEU A 61 -1.42 -1.02 -7.41
N LEU A 62 -0.35 -0.23 -7.51
CA LEU A 62 0.79 -0.29 -6.60
C LEU A 62 0.38 -0.01 -5.13
N THR A 63 -0.38 1.06 -4.88
CA THR A 63 -0.90 1.40 -3.55
C THR A 63 -1.84 0.31 -3.03
N THR A 64 -2.65 -0.28 -3.92
CA THR A 64 -3.54 -1.39 -3.56
C THR A 64 -2.75 -2.64 -3.16
N PHE A 65 -1.73 -3.02 -3.91
CA PHE A 65 -0.91 -4.18 -3.60
C PHE A 65 -0.12 -3.98 -2.30
N ALA A 66 0.52 -2.82 -2.16
CA ALA A 66 1.29 -2.45 -0.97
C ALA A 66 0.43 -2.48 0.29
N SER A 67 -0.73 -1.82 0.26
CA SER A 67 -1.66 -1.80 1.39
C SER A 67 -2.24 -3.18 1.68
N ARG A 68 -2.67 -3.94 0.65
CA ARG A 68 -3.18 -5.32 0.81
C ARG A 68 -2.15 -6.23 1.47
N ARG A 69 -0.87 -6.15 1.08
CA ARG A 69 0.20 -6.95 1.71
C ARG A 69 0.41 -6.56 3.17
N SER A 70 0.34 -5.28 3.50
CA SER A 70 0.53 -4.78 4.88
C SER A 70 -0.50 -5.32 5.88
N LEU A 71 -1.66 -5.76 5.40
CA LEU A 71 -2.73 -6.31 6.25
C LEU A 71 -2.36 -7.61 6.96
N VAL A 72 -1.24 -8.26 6.65
CA VAL A 72 -0.71 -9.30 7.53
C VAL A 72 -0.48 -8.77 8.95
N CYS A 73 0.01 -7.53 9.09
CA CYS A 73 0.25 -6.88 10.38
C CYS A 73 -1.06 -6.62 11.12
N TRP A 74 -2.10 -6.23 10.39
CA TRP A 74 -3.47 -6.09 10.91
C TRP A 74 -3.97 -7.42 11.52
N PHE A 75 -3.84 -8.51 10.78
CA PHE A 75 -4.37 -9.81 11.18
C PHE A 75 -3.55 -10.52 12.28
N LEU A 76 -2.44 -9.94 12.75
CA LEU A 76 -1.78 -10.42 13.97
C LEU A 76 -2.67 -10.27 15.21
N TYR A 77 -3.52 -9.24 15.23
CA TYR A 77 -4.30 -8.87 16.42
C TYR A 77 -5.77 -8.63 16.12
N CYS A 78 -6.09 -8.13 14.93
CA CYS A 78 -7.45 -7.76 14.54
C CYS A 78 -8.14 -8.87 13.76
N LYS A 79 -9.45 -9.02 13.99
CA LYS A 79 -10.32 -9.99 13.27
C LYS A 79 -11.30 -9.33 12.31
N ASN A 80 -11.39 -8.00 12.32
CA ASN A 80 -12.25 -7.27 11.41
C ASN A 80 -11.66 -7.35 9.99
N GLU A 81 -12.40 -7.91 9.05
CA GLU A 81 -11.95 -8.12 7.67
C GLU A 81 -12.16 -6.89 6.77
N PHE A 82 -12.76 -5.81 7.28
CA PHE A 82 -13.12 -4.64 6.47
C PHE A 82 -11.96 -4.03 5.68
N PRO A 83 -10.76 -3.78 6.26
CA PRO A 83 -9.63 -3.28 5.48
C PRO A 83 -9.22 -4.22 4.33
N PHE A 84 -9.32 -5.54 4.55
CA PHE A 84 -9.03 -6.53 3.51
C PHE A 84 -10.09 -6.53 2.42
N PHE A 85 -11.36 -6.44 2.78
CA PHE A 85 -12.46 -6.25 1.84
C PHE A 85 -12.24 -5.01 0.96
N VAL A 86 -11.85 -3.88 1.55
CA VAL A 86 -11.58 -2.65 0.80
C VAL A 86 -10.41 -2.83 -0.16
N ALA A 87 -9.28 -3.38 0.30
CA ALA A 87 -8.11 -3.58 -0.56
C ALA A 87 -8.40 -4.48 -1.77
N ASN A 88 -9.19 -5.54 -1.57
CA ASN A 88 -9.62 -6.42 -2.67
C ASN A 88 -10.59 -5.72 -3.63
N SER A 89 -11.47 -4.87 -3.09
CA SER A 89 -12.42 -4.09 -3.89
C SER A 89 -11.72 -3.01 -4.73
N LEU A 90 -10.65 -2.41 -4.20
CA LEU A 90 -9.78 -1.49 -4.94
C LEU A 90 -9.07 -2.19 -6.10
N GLU A 91 -8.56 -3.40 -5.90
CA GLU A 91 -7.92 -4.17 -6.98
C GLU A 91 -8.92 -4.44 -8.11
N LYS A 92 -10.13 -4.89 -7.76
CA LYS A 92 -11.22 -5.06 -8.73
C LYS A 92 -11.57 -3.75 -9.44
N TYR A 93 -11.64 -2.65 -8.71
CA TYR A 93 -11.88 -1.32 -9.26
C TYR A 93 -10.87 -0.94 -10.34
N TRP A 94 -9.58 -1.02 -10.04
CA TRP A 94 -8.52 -0.64 -10.99
C TRP A 94 -8.52 -1.52 -12.24
N LEU A 95 -8.83 -2.81 -12.10
CA LEU A 95 -8.81 -3.76 -13.20
C LEU A 95 -10.07 -3.70 -14.08
N GLU A 96 -11.25 -3.53 -13.49
CA GLU A 96 -12.54 -3.71 -14.18
C GLU A 96 -13.36 -2.42 -14.33
N PHE A 97 -13.29 -1.50 -13.37
CA PHE A 97 -14.23 -0.37 -13.27
C PHE A 97 -13.59 1.01 -13.51
N TRP A 98 -12.27 1.11 -13.49
CA TRP A 98 -11.54 2.35 -13.82
C TRP A 98 -11.93 2.84 -15.24
N PRO A 99 -12.22 4.15 -15.43
CA PRO A 99 -12.03 5.27 -14.50
C PRO A 99 -13.27 5.70 -13.69
N ASP A 100 -14.33 4.88 -13.59
CA ASP A 100 -15.59 5.27 -12.95
C ASP A 100 -15.52 5.29 -11.42
N ARG A 101 -15.21 6.46 -10.87
CA ARG A 101 -15.00 6.68 -9.43
C ARG A 101 -16.27 6.55 -8.57
N GLN A 102 -17.46 6.40 -9.18
CA GLN A 102 -18.70 6.15 -8.42
C GLN A 102 -18.69 4.78 -7.73
N ASN A 103 -17.82 3.87 -8.17
CA ASN A 103 -17.62 2.55 -7.58
C ASN A 103 -16.80 2.57 -6.28
N ILE A 104 -16.29 3.74 -5.85
CA ILE A 104 -15.58 3.92 -4.59
C ILE A 104 -16.56 4.41 -3.52
N ASP A 105 -16.87 3.54 -2.56
CA ASP A 105 -17.74 3.84 -1.42
C ASP A 105 -17.03 4.78 -0.42
N ASP A 106 -17.74 5.79 0.07
CA ASP A 106 -17.16 6.78 0.97
C ASP A 106 -16.71 6.17 2.32
N SER A 107 -17.28 5.04 2.73
CA SER A 107 -16.84 4.29 3.92
C SER A 107 -15.43 3.69 3.77
N TRP A 108 -14.93 3.54 2.54
CA TRP A 108 -13.57 3.02 2.30
C TRP A 108 -12.50 4.07 2.58
N LEU A 109 -12.88 5.35 2.66
CA LEU A 109 -11.98 6.48 2.86
C LEU A 109 -11.57 6.65 4.32
N GLU A 110 -12.24 5.96 5.23
CA GLU A 110 -12.03 6.06 6.67
C GLU A 110 -11.02 5.03 7.18
N ILE A 111 -10.13 5.48 8.06
CA ILE A 111 -9.17 4.61 8.72
C ILE A 111 -9.94 3.69 9.67
N THR A 112 -9.76 2.38 9.52
CA THR A 112 -10.38 1.41 10.43
C THR A 112 -9.59 1.35 11.72
N GLU A 113 -10.23 1.71 12.84
CA GLU A 113 -9.58 1.65 14.15
C GLU A 113 -9.25 0.20 14.55
N PRO A 114 -8.00 -0.07 15.00
CA PRO A 114 -7.58 -1.39 15.37
C PRO A 114 -8.24 -1.83 16.69
N THR A 115 -8.88 -2.99 16.64
CA THR A 115 -9.52 -3.61 17.80
C THR A 115 -9.10 -5.08 17.95
N GLU A 116 -8.83 -5.49 19.18
CA GLU A 116 -8.58 -6.88 19.56
C GLU A 116 -9.78 -7.38 20.37
N ASN A 117 -10.49 -8.37 19.83
CA ASN A 117 -11.72 -8.92 20.43
C ASN A 117 -12.76 -7.82 20.80
N GLY A 118 -12.88 -6.80 19.95
CA GLY A 118 -13.83 -5.69 20.11
C GLY A 118 -13.37 -4.57 21.05
N SER A 119 -12.19 -4.67 21.64
CA SER A 119 -11.59 -3.60 22.45
C SER A 119 -10.51 -2.85 21.66
N PRO A 120 -10.45 -1.51 21.72
CA PRO A 120 -9.39 -0.77 21.03
C PRO A 120 -7.99 -1.12 21.55
N ILE A 121 -7.02 -1.15 20.66
CA ILE A 121 -5.60 -1.37 20.99
C ILE A 121 -4.97 0.00 21.29
N TYR A 122 -4.34 0.15 22.46
CA TYR A 122 -3.71 1.41 22.90
C TYR A 122 -2.21 1.29 23.24
N ASP A 123 -1.62 0.13 23.00
CA ASP A 123 -0.19 -0.12 23.23
C ASP A 123 0.61 -0.11 21.91
N CYS A 124 1.85 -0.59 21.93
CA CYS A 124 2.74 -0.61 20.76
C CYS A 124 2.14 -1.35 19.54
N ARG A 125 1.22 -2.30 19.74
CA ARG A 125 0.52 -3.03 18.67
C ARG A 125 -0.45 -2.14 17.90
N ARG A 126 -0.78 -0.95 18.42
CA ARG A 126 -1.63 0.00 17.71
C ARG A 126 -0.92 0.53 16.47
N GLN A 127 0.40 0.66 16.51
CA GLN A 127 1.12 1.42 15.49
C GLN A 127 1.20 0.68 14.16
N ASP A 128 1.51 -0.63 14.15
CA ASP A 128 1.54 -1.44 12.91
C ASP A 128 0.14 -1.69 12.36
N THR A 129 -0.81 -2.00 13.25
CA THR A 129 -2.21 -2.23 12.86
C THR A 129 -2.85 -0.97 12.29
N LEU A 130 -2.67 0.20 12.92
CA LEU A 130 -3.18 1.46 12.41
C LEU A 130 -2.50 1.81 11.09
N SER A 131 -1.20 1.62 10.95
CA SER A 131 -0.51 1.87 9.68
C SER A 131 -1.05 0.98 8.56
N ALA A 132 -1.31 -0.30 8.82
CA ALA A 132 -1.89 -1.19 7.83
C ALA A 132 -3.29 -0.73 7.37
N SER A 133 -4.16 -0.27 8.28
CA SER A 133 -5.48 0.24 7.90
C SER A 133 -5.42 1.64 7.25
N SER A 134 -4.51 2.51 7.69
CA SER A 134 -4.24 3.81 7.06
C SER A 134 -3.77 3.64 5.61
N ALA A 135 -2.90 2.67 5.33
CA ALA A 135 -2.43 2.38 3.98
C ALA A 135 -3.61 2.09 3.03
N VAL A 136 -4.59 1.31 3.49
CA VAL A 136 -5.80 0.97 2.72
C VAL A 136 -6.71 2.18 2.52
N ALA A 137 -6.98 2.94 3.58
CA ALA A 137 -7.85 4.12 3.51
C ALA A 137 -7.28 5.18 2.54
N HIS A 138 -5.97 5.44 2.59
CA HIS A 138 -5.31 6.35 1.66
C HIS A 138 -5.27 5.81 0.22
N ALA A 139 -5.13 4.49 0.02
CA ALA A 139 -5.29 3.90 -1.32
C ALA A 139 -6.70 4.15 -1.88
N ALA A 140 -7.73 4.07 -1.03
CA ALA A 140 -9.11 4.39 -1.43
C ALA A 140 -9.31 5.89 -1.73
N ARG A 141 -8.72 6.77 -0.92
CA ARG A 141 -8.72 8.23 -1.18
C ARG A 141 -8.02 8.56 -2.49
N TYR A 142 -6.91 7.90 -2.79
CA TYR A 142 -6.25 8.03 -4.09
C TYR A 142 -7.17 7.60 -5.23
N ALA A 143 -7.82 6.43 -5.13
CA ALA A 143 -8.78 5.96 -6.15
C ALA A 143 -9.96 6.94 -6.37
N LYS A 144 -10.44 7.60 -5.31
CA LYS A 144 -11.52 8.59 -5.38
C LYS A 144 -11.06 9.93 -5.96
N ASN A 145 -9.94 10.45 -5.45
CA ASN A 145 -9.55 11.85 -5.61
C ASN A 145 -8.41 12.05 -6.60
N GLN A 146 -7.64 11.01 -6.94
CA GLN A 146 -6.40 11.07 -7.72
C GLN A 146 -5.38 12.04 -7.13
N SER A 147 -5.30 12.10 -5.80
CA SER A 147 -4.32 12.92 -5.10
C SER A 147 -3.00 12.14 -4.97
N PRO A 148 -1.90 12.52 -5.65
CA PRO A 148 -0.62 11.81 -5.52
C PRO A 148 -0.13 11.76 -4.07
N HIS A 149 -0.54 12.74 -3.25
CA HIS A 149 -0.27 12.77 -1.81
C HIS A 149 -0.87 11.55 -1.08
N ASP A 150 -2.11 11.17 -1.38
CA ASP A 150 -2.72 9.96 -0.79
C ASP A 150 -1.99 8.68 -1.24
N ALA A 151 -1.48 8.63 -2.47
CA ALA A 151 -0.68 7.50 -2.93
C ALA A 151 0.64 7.39 -2.15
N VAL A 152 1.33 8.53 -1.93
CA VAL A 152 2.55 8.59 -1.13
C VAL A 152 2.30 8.12 0.29
N ILE A 153 1.27 8.67 0.96
CA ILE A 153 0.92 8.29 2.33
C ILE A 153 0.55 6.79 2.42
N SER A 154 -0.18 6.27 1.44
CA SER A 154 -0.54 4.85 1.39
C SER A 154 0.70 3.96 1.39
N LEU A 155 1.68 4.26 0.53
CA LEU A 155 2.94 3.52 0.44
C LEU A 155 3.81 3.68 1.69
N SER A 156 3.88 4.88 2.26
CA SER A 156 4.58 5.13 3.54
C SER A 156 4.00 4.28 4.66
N HIS A 157 2.68 4.29 4.85
CA HIS A 157 2.04 3.50 5.89
C HIS A 157 2.16 1.99 5.66
N ALA A 158 2.12 1.53 4.40
CA ALA A 158 2.33 0.12 4.10
C ALA A 158 3.76 -0.33 4.51
N PHE A 159 4.77 0.51 4.26
CA PHE A 159 6.14 0.27 4.72
C PHE A 159 6.23 0.28 6.25
N ILE A 160 5.71 1.33 6.90
CA ILE A 160 5.75 1.52 8.36
C ILE A 160 5.11 0.33 9.07
N ALA A 161 3.98 -0.17 8.55
CA ALA A 161 3.32 -1.35 9.09
C ALA A 161 4.28 -2.54 9.17
N PHE A 162 5.09 -2.79 8.14
CA PHE A 162 6.09 -3.85 8.18
C PHE A 162 7.26 -3.49 9.11
N ASP A 163 7.84 -2.30 8.97
CA ASP A 163 9.06 -1.88 9.66
C ASP A 163 8.98 -2.04 11.18
N ILE A 164 7.83 -1.69 11.76
CA ILE A 164 7.62 -1.75 13.22
C ILE A 164 6.95 -3.05 13.69
N SER A 165 6.40 -3.84 12.77
CA SER A 165 5.74 -5.09 13.13
C SER A 165 6.75 -6.20 13.38
N PRO A 166 6.46 -7.17 14.28
CA PRO A 166 7.29 -8.36 14.43
C PRO A 166 7.47 -9.17 13.13
N VAL A 167 6.60 -8.99 12.13
CA VAL A 167 6.73 -9.68 10.83
C VAL A 167 7.92 -9.21 9.99
N SER A 168 8.48 -8.01 10.23
CA SER A 168 9.65 -7.47 9.49
C SER A 168 10.82 -8.45 9.43
N SER A 169 11.06 -9.19 10.52
CA SER A 169 12.14 -10.17 10.60
C SER A 169 11.99 -11.37 9.65
N TYR A 170 10.80 -11.56 9.07
CA TYR A 170 10.44 -12.69 8.20
C TYR A 170 10.21 -12.27 6.74
N VAL A 171 10.44 -10.99 6.41
CA VAL A 171 10.19 -10.49 5.06
C VAL A 171 11.00 -9.23 4.76
N ASN A 172 11.69 -9.22 3.62
CA ASN A 172 12.18 -7.96 3.07
C ASN A 172 11.06 -7.32 2.24
N TYR A 173 10.33 -6.38 2.83
CA TYR A 173 9.24 -5.67 2.16
C TYR A 173 9.72 -4.93 0.90
N ILE A 174 10.92 -4.34 0.96
CA ILE A 174 11.50 -3.58 -0.16
C ILE A 174 11.82 -4.50 -1.34
N ASP A 175 12.43 -5.66 -1.07
CA ASP A 175 12.71 -6.64 -2.13
C ASP A 175 11.42 -7.10 -2.82
N TRP A 176 10.35 -7.33 -2.05
CA TRP A 176 9.06 -7.67 -2.63
C TRP A 176 8.45 -6.51 -3.45
N LEU A 177 8.50 -5.28 -2.92
CA LEU A 177 7.97 -4.10 -3.60
C LEU A 177 8.63 -3.92 -4.98
N VAL A 178 9.96 -4.00 -5.01
CA VAL A 178 10.78 -3.81 -6.21
C VAL A 178 10.59 -4.95 -7.21
N ASN A 179 10.68 -6.20 -6.75
CA ASN A 179 10.76 -7.36 -7.64
C ASN A 179 9.39 -7.95 -8.01
N VAL A 180 8.32 -7.59 -7.30
CA VAL A 180 6.99 -8.18 -7.51
C VAL A 180 5.91 -7.13 -7.70
N ALA A 181 5.78 -6.19 -6.76
CA ALA A 181 4.64 -5.26 -6.76
C ALA A 181 4.72 -4.24 -7.88
N VAL A 182 5.87 -3.57 -8.04
CA VAL A 182 6.12 -2.61 -9.11
C VAL A 182 5.93 -3.25 -10.49
N PRO A 183 6.59 -4.38 -10.85
CA PRO A 183 6.37 -5.01 -12.14
C PRO A 183 4.89 -5.34 -12.41
N SER A 184 4.20 -5.92 -11.41
CA SER A 184 2.78 -6.28 -11.57
C SER A 184 1.88 -5.07 -11.80
N ALA A 185 2.20 -3.94 -11.15
CA ALA A 185 1.46 -2.69 -11.33
C ALA A 185 1.69 -2.09 -12.73
N PHE A 186 2.91 -2.15 -13.26
CA PHE A 186 3.22 -1.69 -14.61
C PHE A 186 2.65 -2.61 -15.71
N ASP A 187 2.58 -3.91 -15.44
CA ASP A 187 1.94 -4.89 -16.33
C ASP A 187 0.39 -4.81 -16.25
N LEU A 188 -0.15 -3.99 -15.35
CA LEU A 188 -1.59 -3.79 -15.11
C LEU A 188 -2.31 -5.11 -14.79
N GLU A 189 -1.64 -6.00 -14.06
CA GLU A 189 -2.11 -7.36 -13.78
C GLU A 189 -2.75 -7.51 -12.41
N TYR A 190 -3.62 -8.52 -12.29
CA TYR A 190 -4.07 -9.05 -11.00
C TYR A 190 -2.90 -9.63 -10.19
N MET A 191 -2.90 -9.40 -8.87
CA MET A 191 -1.93 -9.99 -7.95
C MET A 191 -2.54 -11.15 -7.15
N PRO A 192 -2.32 -12.40 -7.59
CA PRO A 192 -2.81 -13.58 -6.87
C PRO A 192 -2.09 -13.74 -5.53
N PRO A 193 -2.66 -14.48 -4.56
CA PRO A 193 -2.06 -14.71 -3.24
C PRO A 193 -0.59 -15.17 -3.29
N GLU A 194 -0.22 -16.01 -4.26
CA GLU A 194 1.15 -16.51 -4.42
C GLU A 194 2.14 -15.39 -4.75
N LYS A 195 1.76 -14.44 -5.62
CA LYS A 195 2.57 -13.23 -5.88
C LYS A 195 2.50 -12.27 -4.68
N MET A 196 1.31 -12.10 -4.10
CA MET A 196 1.05 -11.19 -2.97
C MET A 196 1.89 -11.51 -1.75
N PHE A 197 2.21 -12.78 -1.51
CA PHE A 197 3.02 -13.25 -0.38
C PHE A 197 4.34 -13.90 -0.81
N ALA A 198 4.80 -13.65 -2.03
CA ALA A 198 6.15 -14.04 -2.44
C ALA A 198 7.18 -13.46 -1.47
N MET A 199 8.25 -14.21 -1.22
CA MET A 199 9.36 -13.85 -0.32
C MET A 199 8.99 -13.71 1.17
N ALA A 200 7.79 -14.14 1.58
CA ALA A 200 7.40 -14.20 2.98
C ALA A 200 7.87 -15.51 3.63
N ASP A 201 8.51 -15.42 4.79
CA ASP A 201 8.86 -16.55 5.66
C ASP A 201 8.02 -16.55 6.95
N PHE A 202 6.70 -16.35 6.79
CA PHE A 202 5.75 -16.32 7.89
C PHE A 202 4.45 -17.04 7.50
N GLU A 203 3.66 -17.43 8.51
CA GLU A 203 2.34 -18.00 8.25
C GLU A 203 1.37 -16.93 7.76
N ILE A 204 0.92 -17.06 6.51
CA ILE A 204 -0.09 -16.16 5.95
C ILE A 204 -1.45 -16.42 6.64
N PRO A 205 -2.15 -15.39 7.15
CA PRO A 205 -3.48 -15.53 7.73
C PRO A 205 -4.46 -16.24 6.79
N SER A 206 -5.28 -17.16 7.31
CA SER A 206 -6.19 -17.98 6.49
C SER A 206 -7.18 -17.16 5.67
N VAL A 207 -7.64 -16.03 6.22
CA VAL A 207 -8.52 -15.07 5.52
C VAL A 207 -7.87 -14.53 4.24
N MET A 208 -6.54 -14.41 4.22
CA MET A 208 -5.78 -13.92 3.06
C MET A 208 -5.37 -15.03 2.08
N LYS A 209 -5.41 -16.30 2.50
CA LYS A 209 -5.14 -17.48 1.65
C LYS A 209 -6.34 -17.84 0.77
N ASN A 210 -7.56 -17.67 1.28
CA ASN A 210 -8.78 -18.11 0.61
C ASN A 210 -9.28 -17.07 -0.41
N MET A 211 -8.58 -16.96 -1.53
CA MET A 211 -9.03 -16.19 -2.70
C MET A 211 -9.25 -17.07 -3.92
N ILE A 212 -9.99 -18.16 -3.74
CA ILE A 212 -10.56 -18.90 -4.87
C ILE A 212 -12.07 -18.75 -4.82
N SER A 213 -12.57 -17.98 -5.78
CA SER A 213 -13.94 -17.93 -6.31
C SER A 213 -15.09 -17.68 -5.32
N LYS A 214 -15.62 -16.44 -5.29
CA LYS A 214 -17.07 -16.23 -5.16
C LYS A 214 -17.51 -14.97 -5.92
N GLY A 215 -18.24 -15.19 -7.02
CA GLY A 215 -19.17 -14.24 -7.62
C GLY A 215 -18.60 -13.35 -8.70
#